data_AF-D1YUW0-F1
#
_entry.id   AF-D1YUW0-F1
#
_cell.length_a   1.000
_cell.length_b   1.000
_cell.length_c   1.000
_cell.angle_alpha   90.00
_cell.angle_beta   90.00
_cell.angle_gamma   90.00
#
_symmetry.space_group_name_H-M   'P 1'
#
loop_
_entity.id
_entity.type
_entity.pdbx_description
1 polymer ?
#
loop_
_entity_poly.entity_id
_entity_poly.type
_entity_poly.pdbx_seq_one_letter_code
_entity_poly.pdbx_strand_id
1 'polypeptide(L)'
;MSDEATKLIECPLEYSLSDDGGAISSGAAVGRIDEENVSIVPKLGEAILFSPREILEFAEGDYSINLLLTSKEKLAITKLGINFENFSRILSKARNDVVMKDMLMQESLVLGGLKGFYEYEGRSGGCELRLFEAGLVLAVERGEPLRFQYSNIAGIAEGDYSLTLTMESGEKLTISRMGGRHEPFKKALNDAMNTLTLKTQELIKGFTPGIDSSSLRRAARLMRDGKAARKADLDAISPAIWRGLEKKIEEVGILEEYKFIGTLAQKDRMCAGFKRGLMGDVTGDYVWILAPVPASNAMILEAVTVGEGETVEPLQSAAEGEATEEEPKDEEVNKSGGRWATYVFSIVPRSQYPAADMDAAADAFIRSLNDCMLSINFRREPIFTSDEDLELPRNIKYWYSVQKLPLLRELRSHFVGRAIHVNKAQWQKAVRAVLEFNVKSKDDRAKYTK
;
A
#
# COMPACT_ATOMS: atom_id res chain seq x y z
N MET A 1 26.07 -20.15 19.00
CA MET A 1 25.06 -20.85 19.82
C MET A 1 23.75 -20.65 19.10
N SER A 2 23.22 -21.72 18.50
CA SER A 2 22.07 -21.68 17.61
C SER A 2 20.80 -21.37 18.39
N ASP A 3 20.15 -20.26 18.04
CA ASP A 3 18.72 -20.07 18.34
C ASP A 3 17.95 -21.21 17.67
N GLU A 4 17.39 -22.10 18.48
CA GLU A 4 16.37 -23.04 18.00
C GLU A 4 15.14 -22.20 17.66
N ALA A 5 14.97 -21.87 16.37
CA ALA A 5 13.73 -21.31 15.86
C ALA A 5 12.56 -22.19 16.36
N THR A 6 11.58 -21.58 17.02
CA THR A 6 10.45 -22.29 17.61
C THR A 6 9.68 -23.04 16.51
N LYS A 7 9.84 -24.36 16.46
CA LYS A 7 9.16 -25.20 15.46
C LYS A 7 7.65 -25.17 15.69
N LEU A 8 6.87 -24.84 14.66
CA LEU A 8 5.41 -24.82 14.72
C LEU A 8 4.80 -26.20 14.42
N ILE A 9 5.41 -26.97 13.50
CA ILE A 9 5.06 -28.37 13.22
C ILE A 9 6.23 -29.13 12.57
N GLU A 10 6.34 -30.41 12.87
CA GLU A 10 7.26 -31.37 12.23
C GLU A 10 6.51 -32.69 12.00
N CYS A 11 6.46 -33.18 10.76
CA CYS A 11 5.75 -34.43 10.45
C CYS A 11 6.30 -35.16 9.22
N PRO A 12 6.14 -36.49 9.14
CA PRO A 12 6.49 -37.26 7.95
C PRO A 12 5.55 -36.95 6.79
N LEU A 13 6.10 -36.91 5.57
CA LEU A 13 5.38 -36.68 4.32
C LEU A 13 6.09 -37.34 3.13
N GLU A 14 5.45 -37.30 1.97
CA GLU A 14 6.12 -37.47 0.67
C GLU A 14 6.07 -36.18 -0.12
N TYR A 15 7.09 -35.94 -0.93
CA TYR A 15 7.17 -34.75 -1.77
C TYR A 15 7.55 -35.07 -3.20
N SER A 16 7.19 -34.18 -4.12
CA SER A 16 7.66 -34.14 -5.49
C SER A 16 7.94 -32.69 -5.87
N LEU A 17 9.19 -32.41 -6.28
CA LEU A 17 9.63 -31.12 -6.78
C LEU A 17 9.85 -31.23 -8.30
N SER A 18 9.35 -30.24 -9.04
CA SER A 18 9.45 -30.19 -10.49
C SER A 18 9.53 -28.75 -10.98
N ASP A 19 10.03 -28.54 -12.19
CA ASP A 19 9.98 -27.27 -12.92
C ASP A 19 9.45 -27.49 -14.34
N ASP A 20 9.55 -26.48 -15.21
CA ASP A 20 9.15 -26.59 -16.62
C ASP A 20 10.00 -27.60 -17.40
N GLY A 21 11.19 -27.96 -16.90
CA GLY A 21 12.10 -28.96 -17.46
C GLY A 21 11.82 -30.40 -17.01
N GLY A 22 10.95 -30.59 -16.00
CA GLY A 22 10.47 -31.90 -15.56
C GLY A 22 10.65 -32.14 -14.06
N ALA A 23 10.70 -33.41 -13.66
CA ALA A 23 10.86 -33.79 -12.26
C ALA A 23 12.31 -33.57 -11.79
N ILE A 24 12.49 -32.84 -10.69
CA ILE A 24 13.79 -32.54 -10.08
C ILE A 24 14.12 -33.58 -9.01
N SER A 25 13.22 -33.77 -8.05
CA SER A 25 13.40 -34.77 -6.98
C SER A 25 12.07 -35.18 -6.35
N SER A 26 12.03 -36.35 -5.75
CA SER A 26 10.84 -36.84 -5.02
C SER A 26 11.22 -37.91 -4.01
N GLY A 27 10.36 -38.13 -3.01
CA GLY A 27 10.52 -39.23 -2.07
C GLY A 27 9.92 -38.98 -0.69
N ALA A 28 10.19 -39.88 0.24
CA ALA A 28 9.82 -39.72 1.63
C ALA A 28 10.70 -38.68 2.33
N ALA A 29 10.07 -37.79 3.07
CA ALA A 29 10.73 -36.68 3.75
C ALA A 29 10.07 -36.36 5.11
N VAL A 30 10.70 -35.48 5.87
CA VAL A 30 10.10 -34.81 7.02
C VAL A 30 9.89 -33.35 6.65
N GLY A 31 8.65 -32.88 6.75
CA GLY A 31 8.32 -31.47 6.60
C GLY A 31 8.39 -30.76 7.93
N ARG A 32 8.97 -29.56 7.94
CA ARG A 32 9.03 -28.67 9.10
C ARG A 32 8.58 -27.28 8.71
N ILE A 33 7.81 -26.64 9.57
CA ILE A 33 7.42 -25.25 9.43
C ILE A 33 7.77 -24.53 10.73
N ASP A 34 8.49 -23.43 10.61
CA ASP A 34 8.68 -22.44 11.66
C ASP A 34 8.07 -21.10 11.24
N GLU A 35 8.34 -20.03 12.00
CA GLU A 35 7.74 -18.72 11.74
C GLU A 35 8.23 -18.07 10.43
N GLU A 36 9.42 -18.42 9.94
CA GLU A 36 10.06 -17.77 8.80
C GLU A 36 10.35 -18.70 7.63
N ASN A 37 10.38 -20.02 7.87
CA ASN A 37 10.83 -21.01 6.91
C ASN A 37 9.92 -22.25 6.85
N VAL A 38 9.91 -22.83 5.66
CA VAL A 38 9.41 -24.17 5.38
C VAL A 38 10.60 -24.99 4.93
N SER A 39 10.79 -26.17 5.52
CA SER A 39 11.79 -27.12 5.05
C SER A 39 11.19 -28.49 4.77
N ILE A 40 11.64 -29.09 3.68
CA ILE A 40 11.41 -30.48 3.33
C ILE A 40 12.76 -31.17 3.43
N VAL A 41 12.88 -32.14 4.34
CA VAL A 41 14.13 -32.87 4.60
C VAL A 41 13.94 -34.31 4.09
N PRO A 42 14.40 -34.63 2.87
CA PRO A 42 14.30 -35.98 2.32
C PRO A 42 15.10 -36.97 3.15
N LYS A 43 14.69 -38.25 3.16
CA LYS A 43 15.51 -39.33 3.73
C LYS A 43 16.84 -39.51 3.00
N LEU A 44 16.85 -39.24 1.70
CA LEU A 44 17.99 -39.31 0.80
C LEU A 44 17.92 -38.12 -0.16
N GLY A 45 18.99 -37.36 -0.29
CA GLY A 45 19.06 -36.17 -1.15
C GLY A 45 19.28 -34.88 -0.38
N GLU A 46 19.12 -33.76 -1.08
CA GLU A 46 19.33 -32.42 -0.54
C GLU A 46 18.05 -31.88 0.12
N ALA A 47 18.20 -31.16 1.23
CA ALA A 47 17.08 -30.52 1.90
C ALA A 47 16.61 -29.30 1.09
N ILE A 48 15.30 -29.13 1.00
CA ILE A 48 14.67 -27.96 0.38
C ILE A 48 14.31 -27.01 1.52
N LEU A 49 14.78 -25.76 1.45
CA LEU A 49 14.48 -24.71 2.41
C LEU A 49 14.01 -23.48 1.65
N PHE A 50 12.85 -22.96 2.01
CA PHE A 50 12.29 -21.75 1.41
C PHE A 50 11.47 -20.97 2.43
N SER A 51 11.34 -19.67 2.22
CA SER A 51 10.47 -18.83 3.03
C SER A 51 9.01 -18.98 2.56
N PRO A 52 8.00 -18.89 3.46
CA PRO A 52 6.61 -18.78 3.05
C PRO A 52 6.33 -17.62 2.08
N ARG A 53 7.21 -16.60 2.01
CA ARG A 53 7.17 -15.49 1.03
C ARG A 53 7.21 -15.98 -0.42
N GLU A 54 7.93 -17.07 -0.64
CA GLU A 54 8.20 -17.61 -1.96
C GLU A 54 6.99 -18.36 -2.52
N ILE A 55 5.95 -18.62 -1.72
CA ILE A 55 4.74 -19.32 -2.16
C ILE A 55 3.83 -18.35 -2.94
N LEU A 56 3.89 -18.43 -4.27
CA LEU A 56 3.01 -17.73 -5.20
C LEU A 56 1.60 -18.29 -5.13
N GLU A 57 1.45 -19.60 -5.36
CA GLU A 57 0.17 -20.30 -5.33
C GLU A 57 0.15 -21.38 -4.24
N PHE A 58 -1.00 -21.54 -3.61
CA PHE A 58 -1.26 -22.55 -2.59
C PHE A 58 -2.60 -23.21 -2.91
N ALA A 59 -2.57 -24.50 -3.25
CA ALA A 59 -3.75 -25.26 -3.60
C ALA A 59 -3.81 -26.57 -2.81
N GLU A 60 -4.98 -26.86 -2.24
CA GLU A 60 -5.28 -28.13 -1.57
C GLU A 60 -6.22 -28.96 -2.44
N GLY A 61 -5.92 -30.24 -2.61
CA GLY A 61 -6.79 -31.19 -3.30
C GLY A 61 -6.27 -32.61 -3.17
N ASP A 62 -7.15 -33.62 -3.13
CA ASP A 62 -6.78 -35.04 -3.16
C ASP A 62 -5.72 -35.46 -2.12
N TYR A 63 -5.83 -34.95 -0.88
CA TYR A 63 -4.84 -35.16 0.20
C TYR A 63 -3.40 -34.70 -0.17
N SER A 64 -3.31 -33.76 -1.11
CA SER A 64 -2.09 -33.10 -1.54
C SER A 64 -2.16 -31.60 -1.29
N ILE A 65 -1.00 -31.01 -1.01
CA ILE A 65 -0.78 -29.56 -0.98
C ILE A 65 0.16 -29.25 -2.14
N ASN A 66 -0.28 -28.42 -3.07
CA ASN A 66 0.47 -28.03 -4.25
C ASN A 66 0.87 -26.56 -4.12
N LEU A 67 2.17 -26.31 -4.22
CA LEU A 67 2.77 -24.98 -4.10
C LEU A 67 3.44 -24.61 -5.42
N LEU A 68 3.21 -23.38 -5.88
CA LEU A 68 4.04 -22.74 -6.91
C LEU A 68 4.98 -21.76 -6.23
N LEU A 69 6.28 -21.91 -6.43
CA LEU A 69 7.30 -21.03 -5.85
C LEU A 69 7.64 -19.87 -6.80
N THR A 70 8.25 -18.81 -6.27
CA THR A 70 8.77 -17.67 -7.05
C THR A 70 9.84 -18.07 -8.06
N SER A 71 10.57 -19.16 -7.81
CA SER A 71 11.48 -19.81 -8.76
C SER A 71 10.78 -20.46 -9.95
N LYS A 72 9.44 -20.50 -9.96
CA LYS A 72 8.55 -21.27 -10.86
C LYS A 72 8.55 -22.78 -10.63
N GLU A 73 9.28 -23.26 -9.63
CA GLU A 73 9.21 -24.66 -9.22
C GLU A 73 7.86 -24.99 -8.60
N LYS A 74 7.40 -26.20 -8.84
CA LYS A 74 6.16 -26.78 -8.31
C LYS A 74 6.52 -27.85 -7.28
N LEU A 75 6.08 -27.64 -6.05
CA LEU A 75 6.25 -28.57 -4.94
C LEU A 75 4.90 -29.17 -4.56
N ALA A 76 4.77 -30.48 -4.75
CA ALA A 76 3.62 -31.26 -4.29
C ALA A 76 3.99 -31.99 -3.00
N ILE A 77 3.17 -31.83 -1.96
CA ILE A 77 3.31 -32.48 -0.65
C ILE A 77 2.14 -33.43 -0.45
N THR A 78 2.42 -34.70 -0.18
CA THR A 78 1.43 -35.77 -0.06
C THR A 78 1.71 -36.66 1.15
N LYS A 79 0.82 -37.63 1.41
CA LYS A 79 0.94 -38.64 2.50
C LYS A 79 1.15 -38.07 3.90
N LEU A 80 0.60 -36.88 4.17
CA LEU A 80 0.58 -36.26 5.51
C LEU A 80 -0.31 -37.02 6.51
N GLY A 81 -1.23 -37.87 6.02
CA GLY A 81 -2.14 -38.66 6.86
C GLY A 81 -2.96 -37.78 7.80
N ILE A 82 -3.01 -38.14 9.08
CA ILE A 82 -3.70 -37.38 10.14
C ILE A 82 -3.16 -35.95 10.33
N ASN A 83 -1.94 -35.67 9.85
CA ASN A 83 -1.34 -34.34 9.96
C ASN A 83 -1.73 -33.41 8.82
N PHE A 84 -2.46 -33.87 7.80
CA PHE A 84 -2.80 -33.09 6.61
C PHE A 84 -3.43 -31.74 6.97
N GLU A 85 -4.53 -31.77 7.74
CA GLU A 85 -5.25 -30.56 8.12
C GLU A 85 -4.39 -29.60 8.94
N ASN A 86 -3.62 -30.14 9.89
CA ASN A 86 -2.81 -29.32 10.78
C ASN A 86 -1.63 -28.68 10.04
N PHE A 87 -0.95 -29.45 9.17
CA PHE A 87 0.16 -28.98 8.36
C PHE A 87 -0.30 -27.90 7.38
N SER A 88 -1.40 -28.15 6.66
CA SER A 88 -1.95 -27.19 5.70
C SER A 88 -2.34 -25.88 6.37
N ARG A 89 -3.04 -25.97 7.52
CA ARG A 89 -3.43 -24.80 8.31
C ARG A 89 -2.23 -23.99 8.83
N ILE A 90 -1.18 -24.66 9.32
CA ILE A 90 0.01 -23.98 9.83
C ILE A 90 0.79 -23.33 8.68
N LEU A 91 0.91 -24.01 7.54
CA LEU A 91 1.55 -23.45 6.35
C LEU A 91 0.79 -22.23 5.81
N SER A 92 -0.53 -22.34 5.68
CA SER A 92 -1.40 -21.24 5.25
C SER A 92 -1.29 -20.05 6.21
N LYS A 93 -1.27 -20.31 7.52
CA LYS A 93 -1.07 -19.26 8.53
C LYS A 93 0.31 -18.59 8.41
N ALA A 94 1.39 -19.37 8.35
CA ALA A 94 2.75 -18.84 8.23
C ALA A 94 2.90 -18.00 6.96
N ARG A 95 2.36 -18.48 5.83
CA ARG A 95 2.27 -17.73 4.58
C ARG A 95 1.49 -16.43 4.75
N ASN A 96 0.28 -16.48 5.31
CA ASN A 96 -0.55 -15.28 5.48
C ASN A 96 0.14 -14.22 6.36
N ASP A 97 0.73 -14.63 7.48
CA ASP A 97 1.45 -13.74 8.40
C ASP A 97 2.63 -13.05 7.71
N VAL A 98 3.35 -13.79 6.88
CA VAL A 98 4.45 -13.30 6.07
C VAL A 98 3.97 -12.38 4.93
N VAL A 99 2.93 -12.77 4.19
CA VAL A 99 2.33 -11.98 3.11
C VAL A 99 1.77 -10.66 3.63
N MET A 100 1.17 -10.62 4.83
CA MET A 100 0.71 -9.37 5.42
C MET A 100 1.88 -8.41 5.72
N LYS A 101 3.03 -8.93 6.19
CA LYS A 101 4.24 -8.11 6.34
C LYS A 101 4.69 -7.56 4.99
N ASP A 102 4.64 -8.36 3.93
CA ASP A 102 5.01 -7.95 2.57
C ASP A 102 3.99 -7.01 1.92
N MET A 103 2.71 -7.08 2.30
CA MET A 103 1.68 -6.09 1.93
C MET A 103 1.83 -4.75 2.67
N LEU A 104 2.96 -4.55 3.37
CA LEU A 104 3.32 -3.33 4.08
C LEU A 104 2.32 -2.98 5.20
N MET A 105 1.67 -4.01 5.76
CA MET A 105 0.68 -3.88 6.82
C MET A 105 1.39 -3.87 8.18
N GLN A 106 1.79 -2.69 8.62
CA GLN A 106 2.44 -2.45 9.90
C GLN A 106 1.53 -1.58 10.78
N GLU A 107 0.41 -2.17 11.19
CA GLU A 107 -0.59 -1.56 12.08
C GLU A 107 -0.78 -2.44 13.32
N SER A 108 -1.15 -1.83 14.44
CA SER A 108 -1.49 -2.57 15.66
C SER A 108 -2.75 -3.42 15.44
N LEU A 109 -2.70 -4.68 15.87
CA LEU A 109 -3.87 -5.55 15.89
C LEU A 109 -4.81 -5.10 17.02
N VAL A 110 -6.05 -4.73 16.66
CA VAL A 110 -7.12 -4.40 17.60
C VAL A 110 -7.82 -5.66 18.10
N LEU A 111 -8.10 -6.60 17.18
CA LEU A 111 -8.76 -7.87 17.48
C LEU A 111 -8.39 -8.91 16.43
N GLY A 112 -8.00 -10.13 16.81
CA GLY A 112 -7.67 -11.20 15.87
C GLY A 112 -8.09 -12.59 16.36
N GLY A 113 -7.81 -13.62 15.58
CA GLY A 113 -8.11 -15.01 15.93
C GLY A 113 -9.58 -15.41 15.78
N LEU A 114 -10.40 -14.59 15.11
CA LEU A 114 -11.83 -14.84 14.95
C LEU A 114 -12.11 -15.62 13.68
N LYS A 115 -12.62 -16.85 13.81
CA LYS A 115 -13.08 -17.62 12.65
C LYS A 115 -14.40 -17.05 12.11
N GLY A 116 -14.52 -17.01 10.79
CA GLY A 116 -15.72 -16.61 10.08
C GLY A 116 -15.78 -17.19 8.68
N PHE A 117 -16.83 -16.83 7.97
CA PHE A 117 -17.01 -17.14 6.55
C PHE A 117 -17.24 -15.85 5.79
N TYR A 118 -16.58 -15.68 4.65
CA TYR A 118 -16.68 -14.48 3.82
C TYR A 118 -17.34 -14.77 2.47
N GLU A 119 -17.96 -13.74 1.91
CA GLU A 119 -18.40 -13.67 0.51
C GLU A 119 -17.97 -12.32 -0.06
N TYR A 120 -17.20 -12.33 -1.14
CA TYR A 120 -16.67 -11.13 -1.80
C TYR A 120 -16.34 -11.43 -3.27
N GLU A 121 -16.87 -10.63 -4.20
CA GLU A 121 -16.63 -10.75 -5.65
C GLU A 121 -16.80 -12.17 -6.23
N GLY A 122 -17.84 -12.89 -5.79
CA GLY A 122 -18.12 -14.26 -6.23
C GLY A 122 -17.20 -15.32 -5.62
N ARG A 123 -16.26 -14.94 -4.74
CA ARG A 123 -15.44 -15.84 -3.93
C ARG A 123 -16.03 -15.98 -2.55
N SER A 124 -15.88 -17.16 -1.96
CA SER A 124 -16.31 -17.42 -0.59
C SER A 124 -15.45 -18.49 0.07
N GLY A 125 -15.42 -18.50 1.40
CA GLY A 125 -14.65 -19.49 2.14
C GLY A 125 -14.51 -19.16 3.62
N GLY A 126 -13.86 -20.08 4.33
CA GLY A 126 -13.42 -19.84 5.71
C GLY A 126 -12.29 -18.80 5.76
N CYS A 127 -12.31 -17.99 6.80
CA CYS A 127 -11.26 -17.02 7.07
C CYS A 127 -11.08 -16.76 8.56
N GLU A 128 -9.89 -16.29 8.93
CA GLU A 128 -9.65 -15.61 10.20
C GLU A 128 -9.79 -14.09 10.01
N LEU A 129 -10.69 -13.47 10.76
CA LEU A 129 -10.92 -12.04 10.79
C LEU A 129 -9.92 -11.36 11.73
N ARG A 130 -9.25 -10.32 11.24
CA ARG A 130 -8.31 -9.50 11.99
C ARG A 130 -8.62 -8.01 11.79
N LEU A 131 -8.99 -7.33 12.86
CA LEU A 131 -9.20 -5.89 12.90
C LEU A 131 -7.89 -5.20 13.29
N PHE A 132 -7.48 -4.25 12.46
CA PHE A 132 -6.37 -3.34 12.70
C PHE A 132 -6.91 -1.92 12.92
N GLU A 133 -6.00 -0.98 13.19
CA GLU A 133 -6.37 0.42 13.46
C GLU A 133 -7.05 1.10 12.27
N ALA A 134 -6.67 0.80 11.03
CA ALA A 134 -7.19 1.44 9.82
C ALA A 134 -7.88 0.48 8.84
N GLY A 135 -7.91 -0.83 9.12
CA GLY A 135 -8.57 -1.79 8.24
C GLY A 135 -8.92 -3.14 8.85
N LEU A 136 -9.78 -3.86 8.14
CA LEU A 136 -10.12 -5.25 8.37
C LEU A 136 -9.33 -6.13 7.40
N VAL A 137 -8.83 -7.25 7.90
CA VAL A 137 -8.12 -8.25 7.11
C VAL A 137 -8.79 -9.60 7.28
N LEU A 138 -9.00 -10.27 6.16
CA LEU A 138 -9.44 -11.65 6.08
C LEU A 138 -8.23 -12.50 5.73
N ALA A 139 -7.67 -13.20 6.72
CA ALA A 139 -6.71 -14.26 6.45
C ALA A 139 -7.50 -15.49 5.96
N VAL A 140 -7.72 -15.55 4.66
CA VAL A 140 -8.49 -16.62 4.01
C VAL A 140 -7.75 -17.95 4.11
N GLU A 141 -8.49 -19.04 4.22
CA GLU A 141 -7.90 -20.39 4.26
C GLU A 141 -7.20 -20.74 2.95
N ARG A 142 -7.73 -20.23 1.83
CA ARG A 142 -7.23 -20.46 0.47
C ARG A 142 -7.09 -19.14 -0.27
N GLY A 143 -5.90 -18.88 -0.81
CA GLY A 143 -5.59 -17.67 -1.57
C GLY A 143 -4.79 -16.66 -0.76
N GLU A 144 -4.85 -15.39 -1.18
CA GLU A 144 -4.17 -14.28 -0.52
C GLU A 144 -5.09 -13.59 0.47
N PRO A 145 -4.54 -13.06 1.58
CA PRO A 145 -5.34 -12.32 2.54
C PRO A 145 -5.98 -11.10 1.85
N LEU A 146 -7.23 -10.83 2.19
CA LEU A 146 -7.98 -9.69 1.67
C LEU A 146 -7.95 -8.56 2.70
N ARG A 147 -7.64 -7.33 2.28
CA ARG A 147 -7.62 -6.16 3.15
C ARG A 147 -8.66 -5.15 2.71
N PHE A 148 -9.43 -4.66 3.69
CA PHE A 148 -10.49 -3.67 3.52
C PHE A 148 -10.21 -2.49 4.44
N GLN A 149 -9.92 -1.33 3.85
CA GLN A 149 -9.64 -0.14 4.64
C GLN A 149 -10.93 0.53 5.12
N TYR A 150 -10.93 1.02 6.36
CA TYR A 150 -12.10 1.69 6.94
C TYR A 150 -12.42 3.03 6.24
N SER A 151 -11.42 3.66 5.62
CA SER A 151 -11.55 4.85 4.77
C SER A 151 -12.43 4.61 3.54
N ASN A 152 -12.51 3.36 3.06
CA ASN A 152 -13.24 3.01 1.84
C ASN A 152 -14.59 2.34 2.12
N ILE A 153 -14.98 2.19 3.39
CA ILE A 153 -16.30 1.66 3.77
C ILE A 153 -17.33 2.79 3.68
N ALA A 154 -18.24 2.69 2.71
CA ALA A 154 -19.36 3.60 2.51
C ALA A 154 -20.53 3.30 3.48
N GLY A 155 -20.72 2.03 3.85
CA GLY A 155 -21.81 1.64 4.74
C GLY A 155 -21.67 0.23 5.31
N ILE A 156 -22.37 -0.02 6.41
CA ILE A 156 -22.45 -1.31 7.08
C ILE A 156 -23.93 -1.64 7.28
N ALA A 157 -24.31 -2.84 6.87
CA ALA A 157 -25.64 -3.40 7.10
C ALA A 157 -25.54 -4.65 7.97
N GLU A 158 -26.42 -4.75 8.96
CA GLU A 158 -26.57 -5.91 9.81
C GLU A 158 -27.68 -6.80 9.27
N GLY A 159 -27.41 -8.10 9.20
CA GLY A 159 -28.39 -9.14 8.89
C GLY A 159 -28.34 -10.24 9.94
N ASP A 160 -29.14 -11.29 9.75
CA ASP A 160 -29.17 -12.42 10.67
C ASP A 160 -27.79 -13.11 10.72
N TYR A 161 -27.09 -12.95 11.84
CA TYR A 161 -25.75 -13.49 12.09
C TYR A 161 -24.69 -13.09 11.03
N SER A 162 -24.91 -11.98 10.34
CA SER A 162 -24.05 -11.50 9.26
C SER A 162 -23.86 -9.99 9.28
N LEU A 163 -22.72 -9.54 8.77
CA LEU A 163 -22.41 -8.12 8.56
C LEU A 163 -22.00 -7.94 7.10
N THR A 164 -22.60 -6.96 6.44
CA THR A 164 -22.26 -6.61 5.06
C THR A 164 -21.64 -5.22 5.01
N LEU A 165 -20.37 -5.15 4.59
CA LEU A 165 -19.66 -3.90 4.34
C LEU A 165 -19.80 -3.54 2.87
N THR A 166 -20.25 -2.33 2.58
CA THR A 166 -20.30 -1.78 1.22
C THR A 166 -19.15 -0.80 1.05
N MET A 167 -18.28 -1.06 0.06
CA MET A 167 -17.16 -0.18 -0.28
C MET A 167 -17.63 1.02 -1.09
N GLU A 168 -16.85 2.11 -1.14
CA GLU A 168 -17.11 3.27 -2.00
C GLU A 168 -17.12 2.92 -3.50
N SER A 169 -16.40 1.86 -3.92
CA SER A 169 -16.46 1.33 -5.29
C SER A 169 -17.78 0.61 -5.61
N GLY A 170 -18.59 0.31 -4.59
CA GLY A 170 -19.84 -0.45 -4.72
C GLY A 170 -19.70 -1.95 -4.44
N GLU A 171 -18.48 -2.45 -4.31
CA GLU A 171 -18.22 -3.84 -3.89
C GLU A 171 -18.79 -4.12 -2.50
N LYS A 172 -19.17 -5.39 -2.27
CA LYS A 172 -19.75 -5.84 -1.01
C LYS A 172 -18.98 -7.00 -0.44
N LEU A 173 -18.58 -6.87 0.81
CA LEU A 173 -18.05 -7.95 1.63
C LEU A 173 -19.11 -8.37 2.63
N THR A 174 -19.54 -9.63 2.59
CA THR A 174 -20.42 -10.21 3.60
C THR A 174 -19.62 -11.16 4.49
N ILE A 175 -19.73 -10.97 5.81
CA ILE A 175 -19.07 -11.78 6.83
C ILE A 175 -20.14 -12.46 7.67
N SER A 176 -20.02 -13.77 7.85
CA SER A 176 -20.99 -14.58 8.59
C SER A 176 -20.31 -15.68 9.40
N ARG A 177 -21.11 -16.51 10.07
CA ARG A 177 -20.65 -17.72 10.81
C ARG A 177 -19.58 -17.45 11.88
N MET A 178 -19.64 -16.29 12.53
CA MET A 178 -18.75 -15.90 13.63
C MET A 178 -19.12 -16.54 14.98
N GLY A 179 -20.19 -17.34 15.02
CA GLY A 179 -20.72 -17.96 16.25
C GLY A 179 -21.02 -16.92 17.34
N GLY A 180 -20.71 -17.26 18.59
CA GLY A 180 -20.88 -16.36 19.74
C GLY A 180 -19.97 -15.12 19.74
N ARG A 181 -19.14 -14.91 18.70
CA ARG A 181 -18.22 -13.78 18.58
C ARG A 181 -18.75 -12.68 17.64
N HIS A 182 -19.97 -12.81 17.11
CA HIS A 182 -20.61 -11.81 16.26
C HIS A 182 -20.69 -10.43 16.94
N GLU A 183 -21.27 -10.33 18.13
CA GLU A 183 -21.41 -9.07 18.87
C GLU A 183 -20.05 -8.43 19.27
N PRO A 184 -19.09 -9.18 19.85
CA PRO A 184 -17.74 -8.65 20.10
C PRO A 184 -17.06 -8.10 18.85
N PHE A 185 -17.18 -8.79 17.71
CA PHE A 185 -16.59 -8.33 16.44
C PHE A 185 -17.25 -7.04 15.96
N LYS A 186 -18.59 -6.98 15.93
CA LYS A 186 -19.36 -5.80 15.54
C LYS A 186 -18.96 -4.58 16.37
N LYS A 187 -18.90 -4.74 17.69
CA LYS A 187 -18.47 -3.68 18.61
C LYS A 187 -17.04 -3.23 18.31
N ALA A 188 -16.09 -4.15 18.18
CA ALA A 188 -14.69 -3.81 17.93
C ALA A 188 -14.48 -3.12 16.57
N LEU A 189 -15.18 -3.55 15.52
CA LEU A 189 -15.15 -2.91 14.20
C LEU A 189 -15.68 -1.48 14.29
N ASN A 190 -16.85 -1.29 14.90
CA ASN A 190 -17.44 0.03 15.09
C ASN A 190 -16.55 0.95 15.94
N ASP A 191 -15.97 0.43 17.03
CA ASP A 191 -15.07 1.19 17.89
C ASP A 191 -13.82 1.63 17.13
N ALA A 192 -13.18 0.74 16.36
CA ALA A 192 -12.00 1.06 15.55
C ALA A 192 -12.30 2.14 14.50
N MET A 193 -13.42 2.02 13.78
CA MET A 193 -13.85 3.02 12.79
C MET A 193 -14.17 4.39 13.43
N ASN A 194 -14.76 4.38 14.63
CA ASN A 194 -15.04 5.61 15.37
C ASN A 194 -13.76 6.26 15.89
N THR A 195 -12.80 5.47 16.40
CA THR A 195 -11.48 5.98 16.80
C THR A 195 -10.77 6.66 15.63
N LEU A 196 -10.74 6.03 14.45
CA LEU A 196 -10.15 6.61 13.25
C LEU A 196 -10.85 7.91 12.82
N THR A 197 -12.18 7.92 12.90
CA THR A 197 -12.98 9.11 12.58
C THR A 197 -12.75 10.26 13.57
N LEU A 198 -12.62 9.96 14.87
CA LEU A 198 -12.31 10.96 15.90
C LEU A 198 -10.92 11.53 15.72
N LYS A 199 -9.89 10.68 15.50
CA LYS A 199 -8.52 11.10 15.17
C LYS A 199 -8.51 12.07 13.97
N THR A 200 -9.26 11.75 12.91
CA THR A 200 -9.37 12.62 11.72
C THR A 200 -10.02 13.96 12.05
N GLN A 201 -11.08 13.97 12.86
CA GLN A 201 -11.74 15.22 13.29
C GLN A 201 -10.82 16.08 14.16
N GLU A 202 -10.09 15.50 15.11
CA GLU A 202 -9.13 16.23 15.95
C GLU A 202 -8.04 16.89 15.10
N LEU A 203 -7.55 16.17 14.10
CA LEU A 203 -6.56 16.63 13.14
C LEU A 203 -7.07 17.81 12.30
N ILE A 204 -8.28 17.71 11.73
CA ILE A 204 -8.90 18.81 10.97
C ILE A 204 -9.15 20.03 11.85
N LYS A 205 -9.62 19.82 13.08
CA LYS A 205 -9.81 20.89 14.07
C LYS A 205 -8.49 21.61 14.39
N GLY A 206 -7.37 20.89 14.38
CA GLY A 206 -6.03 21.43 14.62
C GLY A 206 -5.59 22.47 13.58
N PHE A 207 -5.95 22.30 12.31
CA PHE A 207 -5.61 23.27 11.24
C PHE A 207 -6.78 24.14 10.77
N THR A 208 -7.99 23.86 11.24
CA THR A 208 -9.19 24.67 10.98
C THR A 208 -9.87 25.11 12.29
N PRO A 209 -9.26 26.00 13.09
CA PRO A 209 -9.86 26.46 14.33
C PRO A 209 -11.23 27.12 14.10
N GLY A 210 -12.21 26.79 14.94
CA GLY A 210 -13.56 27.37 14.86
C GLY A 210 -14.49 26.74 13.83
N ILE A 211 -14.09 25.65 13.16
CA ILE A 211 -14.99 24.86 12.31
C ILE A 211 -16.18 24.31 13.11
N ASP A 212 -17.38 24.42 12.56
CA ASP A 212 -18.58 23.86 13.19
C ASP A 212 -18.59 22.33 13.13
N SER A 213 -19.32 21.69 14.05
CA SER A 213 -19.32 20.23 14.19
C SER A 213 -19.89 19.49 12.97
N SER A 214 -20.78 20.10 12.19
CA SER A 214 -21.34 19.47 11.00
C SER A 214 -20.31 19.44 9.87
N SER A 215 -19.70 20.59 9.59
CA SER A 215 -18.62 20.71 8.60
C SER A 215 -17.43 19.83 8.95
N LEU A 216 -17.05 19.77 10.24
CA LEU A 216 -15.97 18.91 10.73
C LEU A 216 -16.23 17.42 10.43
N ARG A 217 -17.43 16.92 10.74
CA ARG A 217 -17.79 15.52 10.44
C ARG A 217 -17.84 15.22 8.95
N ARG A 218 -18.33 16.16 8.13
CA ARG A 218 -18.37 16.00 6.66
C ARG A 218 -16.95 15.96 6.07
N ALA A 219 -16.08 16.87 6.50
CA ALA A 219 -14.69 16.92 6.06
C ALA A 219 -13.91 15.65 6.47
N ALA A 220 -14.10 15.20 7.72
CA ALA A 220 -13.47 13.98 8.23
C ALA A 220 -13.88 12.71 7.48
N ARG A 221 -15.05 12.68 6.82
CA ARG A 221 -15.42 11.56 5.94
C ARG A 221 -14.59 11.54 4.66
N LEU A 222 -14.27 12.70 4.08
CA LEU A 222 -13.49 12.80 2.84
C LEU A 222 -12.00 12.56 3.06
N MET A 223 -11.48 12.91 4.24
CA MET A 223 -10.06 12.87 4.57
C MET A 223 -9.66 11.73 5.53
N ARG A 224 -10.56 10.74 5.73
CA ARG A 224 -10.36 9.66 6.69
C ARG A 224 -9.04 8.93 6.41
N ASP A 225 -8.27 8.68 7.46
CA ASP A 225 -6.97 8.01 7.41
C ASP A 225 -5.89 8.72 6.55
N GLY A 226 -6.07 10.01 6.28
CA GLY A 226 -5.13 10.82 5.51
C GLY A 226 -5.37 10.81 4.01
N LYS A 227 -6.51 10.28 3.55
CA LYS A 227 -6.97 10.33 2.15
C LYS A 227 -6.95 11.76 1.63
N ALA A 228 -6.47 11.95 0.40
CA ALA A 228 -6.46 13.25 -0.25
C ALA A 228 -7.88 13.58 -0.74
N ALA A 229 -8.42 14.71 -0.28
CA ALA A 229 -9.74 15.21 -0.69
C ALA A 229 -9.59 16.36 -1.68
N ARG A 230 -10.50 16.43 -2.66
CA ARG A 230 -10.52 17.50 -3.67
C ARG A 230 -10.82 18.85 -3.02
N LYS A 231 -10.17 19.89 -3.52
CA LYS A 231 -10.40 21.27 -3.11
C LYS A 231 -11.88 21.66 -3.22
N ALA A 232 -12.49 21.43 -4.38
CA ALA A 232 -13.89 21.77 -4.60
C ALA A 232 -14.85 21.10 -3.59
N ASP A 233 -14.60 19.83 -3.22
CA ASP A 233 -15.45 19.11 -2.26
C ASP A 233 -15.29 19.66 -0.83
N LEU A 234 -14.07 20.05 -0.45
CA LEU A 234 -13.80 20.68 0.84
C LEU A 234 -14.34 22.11 0.91
N ASP A 235 -14.18 22.90 -0.15
CA ASP A 235 -14.71 24.26 -0.24
C ASP A 235 -16.24 24.27 -0.19
N ALA A 236 -16.91 23.27 -0.80
CA ALA A 236 -18.36 23.08 -0.71
C ALA A 236 -18.86 22.72 0.71
N ILE A 237 -17.98 22.21 1.57
CA ILE A 237 -18.27 22.02 3.01
C ILE A 237 -17.99 23.32 3.76
N SER A 238 -16.75 23.83 3.65
CA SER A 238 -16.33 25.11 4.19
C SER A 238 -14.97 25.51 3.59
N PRO A 239 -14.86 26.69 2.95
CA PRO A 239 -13.59 27.19 2.42
C PRO A 239 -12.51 27.45 3.48
N ALA A 240 -12.86 27.41 4.76
CA ALA A 240 -11.88 27.47 5.84
C ALA A 240 -10.98 26.21 5.90
N ILE A 241 -11.49 25.05 5.46
CA ILE A 241 -10.77 23.78 5.53
C ILE A 241 -9.57 23.79 4.59
N TRP A 242 -9.79 24.15 3.31
CA TRP A 242 -8.69 24.22 2.33
C TRP A 242 -7.65 25.27 2.72
N ARG A 243 -8.08 26.45 3.17
CA ARG A 243 -7.17 27.47 3.72
C ARG A 243 -6.35 26.97 4.90
N GLY A 244 -6.94 26.13 5.75
CA GLY A 244 -6.22 25.48 6.85
C GLY A 244 -5.17 24.48 6.35
N LEU A 245 -5.46 23.74 5.27
CA LEU A 245 -4.49 22.86 4.62
C LEU A 245 -3.36 23.65 3.95
N GLU A 246 -3.65 24.77 3.29
CA GLU A 246 -2.62 25.65 2.72
C GLU A 246 -1.67 26.20 3.79
N LYS A 247 -2.19 26.53 4.98
CA LYS A 247 -1.34 26.88 6.12
C LYS A 247 -0.48 25.71 6.57
N LYS A 248 -1.02 24.48 6.61
CA LYS A 248 -0.22 23.31 6.93
C LYS A 248 0.88 23.03 5.90
N ILE A 249 0.57 23.19 4.62
CA ILE A 249 1.53 23.13 3.50
C ILE A 249 2.66 24.17 3.68
N GLU A 250 2.33 25.38 4.13
CA GLU A 250 3.31 26.41 4.49
C GLU A 250 4.14 26.02 5.71
N GLU A 251 3.53 25.55 6.78
CA GLU A 251 4.20 25.11 8.00
C GLU A 251 5.19 23.95 7.76
N VAL A 252 4.88 23.04 6.84
CA VAL A 252 5.77 21.92 6.47
C VAL A 252 6.79 22.28 5.38
N GLY A 253 6.85 23.54 4.95
CA GLY A 253 7.92 24.07 4.09
C GLY A 253 7.72 23.92 2.58
N ILE A 254 6.52 23.60 2.09
CA ILE A 254 6.29 23.21 0.67
C ILE A 254 5.44 24.19 -0.13
N LEU A 255 5.27 25.39 0.42
CA LEU A 255 4.36 26.38 -0.14
C LEU A 255 4.77 26.81 -1.55
N GLU A 256 6.07 26.95 -1.81
CA GLU A 256 6.56 27.41 -3.10
C GLU A 256 6.34 26.37 -4.20
N GLU A 257 6.44 25.10 -3.84
CA GLU A 257 6.19 23.97 -4.71
C GLU A 257 4.72 23.80 -4.99
N TYR A 258 3.88 23.88 -3.94
CA TYR A 258 2.42 23.95 -4.07
C TYR A 258 1.98 25.08 -5.00
N LYS A 259 2.51 26.30 -4.82
CA LYS A 259 2.18 27.45 -5.68
C LYS A 259 2.59 27.19 -7.12
N PHE A 260 3.80 26.71 -7.36
CA PHE A 260 4.30 26.42 -8.71
C PHE A 260 3.47 25.34 -9.39
N ILE A 261 3.23 24.20 -8.72
CA ILE A 261 2.40 23.11 -9.24
C ILE A 261 0.99 23.61 -9.55
N GLY A 262 0.43 24.48 -8.70
CA GLY A 262 -0.85 25.14 -8.92
C GLY A 262 -0.90 26.06 -10.14
N THR A 263 0.23 26.48 -10.71
CA THR A 263 0.27 27.19 -12.01
C THR A 263 0.15 26.26 -13.22
N LEU A 264 0.42 24.96 -13.03
CA LEU A 264 0.38 23.94 -14.08
C LEU A 264 -0.93 23.17 -14.07
N ALA A 265 -1.51 22.96 -12.89
CA ALA A 265 -2.65 22.08 -12.65
C ALA A 265 -4.02 22.77 -12.72
N GLN A 266 -5.07 21.96 -12.84
CA GLN A 266 -6.46 22.43 -12.64
C GLN A 266 -6.71 22.65 -11.14
N LYS A 267 -6.60 23.91 -10.68
CA LYS A 267 -6.64 24.27 -9.24
C LYS A 267 -7.83 23.70 -8.47
N ASP A 268 -9.03 23.73 -9.04
CA ASP A 268 -10.24 23.27 -8.33
C ASP A 268 -10.32 21.74 -8.20
N ARG A 269 -9.47 21.02 -8.96
CA ARG A 269 -9.35 19.56 -8.94
C ARG A 269 -8.09 19.09 -8.23
N MET A 270 -7.30 20.00 -7.67
CA MET A 270 -6.21 19.62 -6.77
C MET A 270 -6.79 18.92 -5.54
N CYS A 271 -6.09 17.92 -5.05
CA CYS A 271 -6.40 17.24 -3.80
C CYS A 271 -5.27 17.46 -2.81
N ALA A 272 -5.60 17.49 -1.53
CA ALA A 272 -4.62 17.47 -0.46
C ALA A 272 -5.07 16.48 0.62
N GLY A 273 -4.10 15.76 1.18
CA GLY A 273 -4.29 14.88 2.31
C GLY A 273 -3.28 15.20 3.40
N PHE A 274 -3.66 14.88 4.63
CA PHE A 274 -2.84 15.11 5.81
C PHE A 274 -3.02 13.93 6.76
N LYS A 275 -1.90 13.33 7.18
CA LYS A 275 -1.85 12.21 8.12
C LYS A 275 -0.86 12.52 9.23
N ARG A 276 -1.20 12.14 10.46
CA ARG A 276 -0.31 12.25 11.62
C ARG A 276 0.01 10.87 12.15
N GLY A 277 1.29 10.61 12.37
CA GLY A 277 1.80 9.29 12.75
C GLY A 277 1.82 8.34 11.55
N LEU A 278 3.02 8.08 11.03
CA LEU A 278 3.27 7.06 10.03
C LEU A 278 4.25 6.05 10.65
N MET A 279 3.88 4.78 10.76
CA MET A 279 4.75 3.65 11.18
C MET A 279 5.30 3.66 12.62
N GLY A 280 5.34 2.45 13.22
CA GLY A 280 6.33 1.94 14.18
C GLY A 280 6.92 2.95 15.18
N ASP A 281 7.91 3.72 14.74
CA ASP A 281 8.68 4.65 15.57
C ASP A 281 8.84 6.06 14.92
N VAL A 282 8.13 6.37 13.82
CA VAL A 282 8.25 7.67 13.11
C VAL A 282 7.08 8.57 13.50
N THR A 283 7.34 9.46 14.46
CA THR A 283 6.44 10.54 14.83
C THR A 283 6.54 11.66 13.79
N GLY A 284 5.42 12.15 13.28
CA GLY A 284 5.46 13.22 12.29
C GLY A 284 4.16 13.48 11.54
N ASP A 285 4.14 14.63 10.87
CA ASP A 285 3.07 15.06 9.98
C ASP A 285 3.44 14.70 8.53
N TYR A 286 2.53 14.05 7.82
CA TYR A 286 2.64 13.72 6.41
C TYR A 286 1.61 14.52 5.62
N VAL A 287 2.11 15.35 4.70
CA VAL A 287 1.27 16.19 3.84
C VAL A 287 1.54 15.79 2.40
N TRP A 288 0.47 15.64 1.63
CA TRP A 288 0.59 15.26 0.24
C TRP A 288 -0.49 15.89 -0.63
N ILE A 289 -0.11 16.23 -1.85
CA ILE A 289 -0.90 16.97 -2.82
C ILE A 289 -0.96 16.17 -4.11
N LEU A 290 -2.14 16.09 -4.70
CA LEU A 290 -2.38 15.58 -6.04
C LEU A 290 -2.82 16.72 -6.94
N ALA A 291 -2.18 16.86 -8.09
CA ALA A 291 -2.39 17.97 -8.98
C ALA A 291 -2.54 17.47 -10.43
N PRO A 292 -3.78 17.35 -10.94
CA PRO A 292 -4.01 16.92 -12.31
C PRO A 292 -3.58 18.01 -13.31
N VAL A 293 -2.83 17.59 -14.32
CA VAL A 293 -2.40 18.36 -15.48
C VAL A 293 -2.85 17.63 -16.76
N PRO A 294 -4.15 17.67 -17.12
CA PRO A 294 -4.68 16.94 -18.27
C PRO A 294 -4.03 17.30 -19.60
N ALA A 295 -3.61 18.57 -19.75
CA ALA A 295 -2.87 19.05 -20.92
C ALA A 295 -1.49 18.39 -21.12
N SER A 296 -1.01 17.61 -20.15
CA SER A 296 0.22 16.82 -20.25
C SER A 296 0.02 15.34 -19.89
N ASN A 297 -1.24 14.87 -19.91
CA ASN A 297 -1.61 13.52 -19.48
C ASN A 297 -1.05 13.18 -18.08
N ALA A 298 -0.99 14.13 -17.15
CA ALA A 298 -0.17 13.96 -15.94
C ALA A 298 -0.93 14.17 -14.65
N MET A 299 -0.63 13.35 -13.65
CA MET A 299 -0.95 13.58 -12.25
C MET A 299 0.35 13.83 -11.50
N ILE A 300 0.48 15.02 -10.91
CA ILE A 300 1.64 15.37 -10.09
C ILE A 300 1.32 14.99 -8.63
N LEU A 301 2.23 14.27 -7.99
CA LEU A 301 2.23 13.97 -6.56
C LEU A 301 3.40 14.69 -5.91
N GLU A 302 3.07 15.58 -4.98
CA GLU A 302 4.03 16.23 -4.08
C GLU A 302 3.76 15.76 -2.66
N ALA A 303 4.79 15.34 -1.93
CA ALA A 303 4.58 14.88 -0.55
C ALA A 303 5.81 15.06 0.33
N VAL A 304 5.55 15.35 1.60
CA VAL A 304 6.54 15.57 2.65
C VAL A 304 6.17 14.79 3.89
N THR A 305 7.21 14.26 4.55
CA THR A 305 7.14 13.77 5.92
C THR A 305 7.99 14.71 6.77
N VAL A 306 7.41 15.28 7.83
CA VAL A 306 8.14 16.13 8.78
C VAL A 306 8.11 15.46 10.15
N GLY A 307 9.28 15.17 10.74
CA GLY A 307 9.38 14.65 12.09
C GLY A 307 8.86 15.65 13.14
N GLU A 308 8.55 15.19 14.35
CA GLU A 308 8.16 16.11 15.44
C GLU A 308 9.27 17.14 15.73
N GLY A 309 8.95 18.42 15.56
CA GLY A 309 9.90 19.53 15.78
C GLY A 309 10.87 19.78 14.62
N GLU A 310 10.77 19.02 13.54
CA GLU A 310 11.53 19.28 12.31
C GLU A 310 10.82 20.32 11.46
N THR A 311 11.59 21.06 10.67
CA THR A 311 11.08 21.92 9.60
C THR A 311 11.89 21.64 8.36
N VAL A 312 11.23 21.68 7.21
CA VAL A 312 11.91 21.53 5.92
C VAL A 312 12.25 22.93 5.45
N GLU A 313 13.52 23.16 5.13
CA GLU A 313 13.94 24.41 4.54
C GLU A 313 13.35 24.55 3.12
N PRO A 314 12.64 25.64 2.80
CA PRO A 314 12.10 25.87 1.47
C PRO A 314 13.21 25.88 0.40
N LEU A 315 12.88 25.45 -0.82
CA LEU A 315 13.80 25.60 -1.95
C LEU A 315 14.19 27.07 -2.16
N GLN A 316 15.47 27.37 -1.94
CA GLN A 316 16.00 28.72 -2.14
C GLN A 316 16.10 29.06 -3.63
N SER A 317 15.87 30.34 -3.97
CA SER A 317 16.16 30.87 -5.30
C SER A 317 17.67 31.00 -5.45
N ALA A 318 18.25 30.42 -6.50
CA ALA A 318 19.63 30.69 -6.85
C ALA A 318 19.76 32.18 -7.20
N ALA A 319 20.35 32.96 -6.30
CA ALA A 319 20.94 34.24 -6.68
C ALA A 319 22.09 33.93 -7.66
N GLU A 320 22.21 34.73 -8.70
CA GLU A 320 23.20 34.59 -9.79
C GLU A 320 24.60 34.31 -9.25
N GLY A 321 24.96 33.03 -9.19
CA GLY A 321 26.25 32.51 -8.77
C GLY A 321 26.46 31.21 -9.52
N GLU A 322 27.58 31.12 -10.23
CA GLU A 322 27.91 30.04 -11.16
C GLU A 322 27.74 28.67 -10.48
N ALA A 323 26.92 27.82 -11.08
CA ALA A 323 26.74 26.44 -10.67
C ALA A 323 28.03 25.67 -10.96
N THR A 324 28.77 25.29 -9.92
CA THR A 324 29.81 24.26 -10.05
C THR A 324 29.14 22.89 -10.20
N GLU A 325 29.42 22.22 -11.31
CA GLU A 325 29.11 20.81 -11.56
C GLU A 325 29.99 19.93 -10.64
N GLU A 326 29.68 19.87 -9.35
CA GLU A 326 30.20 18.81 -8.49
C GLU A 326 29.08 17.82 -8.20
N GLU A 327 29.23 16.59 -8.71
CA GLU A 327 28.44 15.46 -8.26
C GLU A 327 28.67 15.27 -6.75
N PRO A 328 27.62 15.21 -5.91
CA PRO A 328 27.80 15.03 -4.49
C PRO A 328 28.39 13.65 -4.24
N LYS A 329 29.57 13.61 -3.63
CA LYS A 329 30.14 12.38 -3.07
C LYS A 329 29.16 11.85 -2.02
N ASP A 330 28.77 10.59 -2.18
CA ASP A 330 28.11 9.81 -1.14
C ASP A 330 28.92 9.93 0.15
N GLU A 331 28.23 10.02 1.30
CA GLU A 331 28.77 10.10 2.69
C GLU A 331 28.71 11.47 3.37
N GLU A 332 27.53 12.10 3.44
CA GLU A 332 27.06 12.71 4.69
C GLU A 332 25.53 12.80 4.70
N VAL A 333 24.90 11.83 5.37
CA VAL A 333 23.44 11.74 5.51
C VAL A 333 22.97 12.88 6.40
N ASN A 334 22.41 13.91 5.78
CA ASN A 334 21.64 14.92 6.50
C ASN A 334 20.47 14.20 7.19
N LYS A 335 20.41 14.26 8.52
CA LYS A 335 19.54 13.44 9.38
C LYS A 335 18.03 13.73 9.26
N SER A 336 17.57 14.45 8.22
CA SER A 336 16.16 14.76 7.96
C SER A 336 15.74 14.68 6.48
N GLY A 337 16.53 14.07 5.57
CA GLY A 337 16.21 14.17 4.13
C GLY A 337 16.76 13.08 3.24
N GLY A 338 16.04 11.96 3.13
CA GLY A 338 16.05 11.20 1.87
C GLY A 338 15.57 12.14 0.75
N ARG A 339 16.29 12.16 -0.39
CA ARG A 339 16.05 13.09 -1.53
C ARG A 339 14.55 13.32 -1.75
N TRP A 340 14.10 14.51 -1.38
CA TRP A 340 12.77 15.00 -1.67
C TRP A 340 12.58 15.04 -3.19
N ALA A 341 11.48 14.47 -3.67
CA ALA A 341 11.15 14.51 -5.08
C ALA A 341 9.66 14.75 -5.32
N THR A 342 9.36 15.44 -6.42
CA THR A 342 8.01 15.52 -7.00
C THR A 342 7.84 14.38 -7.98
N TYR A 343 6.77 13.60 -7.84
CA TYR A 343 6.50 12.44 -8.68
C TYR A 343 5.46 12.77 -9.74
N VAL A 344 5.63 12.24 -10.94
CA VAL A 344 4.69 12.43 -12.05
C VAL A 344 4.20 11.06 -12.50
N PHE A 345 2.89 10.95 -12.68
CA PHE A 345 2.21 9.77 -13.21
C PHE A 345 1.44 10.13 -14.46
N SER A 346 1.26 9.22 -15.39
CA SER A 346 0.34 9.37 -16.51
C SER A 346 -1.10 9.19 -16.01
N ILE A 347 -2.07 9.97 -16.49
CA ILE A 347 -3.50 9.78 -16.11
C ILE A 347 -4.08 8.58 -16.86
N VAL A 348 -3.83 8.51 -18.16
CA VAL A 348 -4.19 7.38 -19.03
C VAL A 348 -2.95 6.82 -19.73
N PRO A 349 -2.97 5.59 -20.26
CA PRO A 349 -1.93 5.11 -21.17
C PRO A 349 -1.68 6.13 -22.29
N ARG A 350 -0.42 6.34 -22.70
CA ARG A 350 -0.03 7.33 -23.73
C ARG A 350 -0.72 7.07 -25.06
N SER A 351 -1.02 5.80 -25.36
CA SER A 351 -1.79 5.38 -26.55
C SER A 351 -3.25 5.87 -26.55
N GLN A 352 -3.79 6.20 -25.37
CA GLN A 352 -5.16 6.69 -25.18
C GLN A 352 -5.21 8.21 -24.99
N TYR A 353 -4.07 8.91 -25.05
CA TYR A 353 -4.01 10.35 -24.84
C TYR A 353 -4.10 11.14 -26.17
N PRO A 354 -4.97 12.17 -26.27
CA PRO A 354 -5.98 12.57 -25.29
C PRO A 354 -7.18 11.61 -25.27
N ALA A 355 -7.67 11.30 -24.06
CA ALA A 355 -8.90 10.53 -23.89
C ALA A 355 -10.13 11.44 -24.12
N ALA A 356 -11.28 10.83 -24.42
CA ALA A 356 -12.52 11.56 -24.70
C ALA A 356 -12.97 12.45 -23.52
N ASP A 357 -12.78 11.95 -22.30
CA ASP A 357 -13.04 12.68 -21.06
C ASP A 357 -11.83 12.56 -20.12
N MET A 358 -10.86 13.46 -20.33
CA MET A 358 -9.68 13.54 -19.47
C MET A 358 -10.02 13.92 -18.03
N ASP A 359 -11.14 14.61 -17.81
CA ASP A 359 -11.51 15.01 -16.48
C ASP A 359 -12.01 13.80 -15.69
N ALA A 360 -12.96 13.01 -16.23
CA ALA A 360 -13.38 11.76 -15.60
C ALA A 360 -12.22 10.77 -15.38
N ALA A 361 -11.29 10.69 -16.34
CA ALA A 361 -10.09 9.86 -16.20
C ALA A 361 -9.20 10.31 -15.02
N ALA A 362 -9.02 11.63 -14.83
CA ALA A 362 -8.27 12.16 -13.70
C ALA A 362 -8.95 11.86 -12.35
N ASP A 363 -10.29 11.93 -12.27
CA ASP A 363 -11.03 11.59 -11.03
C ASP A 363 -10.92 10.09 -10.71
N ALA A 364 -10.95 9.22 -11.73
CA ALA A 364 -10.70 7.79 -11.55
C ALA A 364 -9.26 7.54 -11.06
N PHE A 365 -8.28 8.22 -11.64
CA PHE A 365 -6.88 8.07 -11.25
C PHE A 365 -6.60 8.59 -9.84
N ILE A 366 -7.22 9.70 -9.41
CA ILE A 366 -7.14 10.20 -8.03
C ILE A 366 -7.63 9.15 -7.03
N ARG A 367 -8.71 8.41 -7.35
CA ARG A 367 -9.22 7.33 -6.51
C ARG A 367 -8.23 6.17 -6.43
N SER A 368 -7.76 5.66 -7.58
CA SER A 368 -6.76 4.58 -7.65
C SER A 368 -5.48 4.92 -6.87
N LEU A 369 -4.98 6.16 -7.02
CA LEU A 369 -3.80 6.63 -6.31
C LEU A 369 -4.05 6.77 -4.80
N ASN A 370 -5.20 7.30 -4.36
CA ASN A 370 -5.60 7.31 -2.95
C ASN A 370 -5.59 5.90 -2.34
N ASP A 371 -6.27 4.96 -3.00
CA ASP A 371 -6.40 3.58 -2.52
C ASP A 371 -5.04 2.88 -2.45
N CYS A 372 -4.20 3.10 -3.46
CA CYS A 372 -2.84 2.57 -3.49
C CYS A 372 -1.99 3.16 -2.35
N MET A 373 -2.02 4.49 -2.15
CA MET A 373 -1.23 5.16 -1.10
C MET A 373 -1.63 4.68 0.29
N LEU A 374 -2.92 4.52 0.56
CA LEU A 374 -3.39 3.95 1.82
C LEU A 374 -2.98 2.46 1.94
N SER A 375 -3.03 1.70 0.84
CA SER A 375 -2.69 0.27 0.83
C SER A 375 -1.22 0.01 1.16
N ILE A 376 -0.32 0.85 0.66
CA ILE A 376 1.11 0.78 0.95
C ILE A 376 1.52 1.62 2.17
N ASN A 377 0.54 2.13 2.92
CA ASN A 377 0.72 2.98 4.09
C ASN A 377 1.70 4.16 3.83
N PHE A 378 1.46 4.85 2.72
CA PHE A 378 2.18 6.03 2.24
C PHE A 378 3.67 5.83 1.92
N ARG A 379 4.15 4.57 1.82
CA ARG A 379 5.51 4.26 1.36
C ARG A 379 5.63 4.52 -0.14
N ARG A 380 6.45 5.50 -0.54
CA ARG A 380 6.60 5.90 -1.95
C ARG A 380 7.66 5.10 -2.70
N GLU A 381 8.67 4.62 -2.00
CA GLU A 381 9.80 3.84 -2.54
C GLU A 381 9.37 2.68 -3.45
N PRO A 382 8.40 1.82 -3.09
CA PRO A 382 7.97 0.72 -3.96
C PRO A 382 7.35 1.18 -5.28
N ILE A 383 6.97 2.46 -5.43
CA ILE A 383 6.34 2.98 -6.65
C ILE A 383 7.40 3.30 -7.72
N PHE A 384 8.55 3.87 -7.33
CA PHE A 384 9.54 4.38 -8.28
C PHE A 384 10.82 3.57 -8.36
N THR A 385 11.04 2.61 -7.44
CA THR A 385 12.18 1.68 -7.50
C THR A 385 12.11 0.87 -8.81
N SER A 386 13.21 0.79 -9.56
CA SER A 386 13.27 0.02 -10.81
C SER A 386 13.03 -1.47 -10.55
N ASP A 387 12.60 -2.23 -11.57
CA ASP A 387 12.39 -3.68 -11.39
C ASP A 387 13.71 -4.39 -11.02
N GLU A 388 14.84 -3.97 -11.60
CA GLU A 388 16.18 -4.47 -11.25
C GLU A 388 16.55 -4.17 -9.78
N ASP A 389 16.26 -2.95 -9.31
CA ASP A 389 16.55 -2.56 -7.93
C ASP A 389 15.63 -3.25 -6.91
N LEU A 390 14.43 -3.66 -7.31
CA LEU A 390 13.51 -4.40 -6.42
C LEU A 390 14.06 -5.78 -6.06
N GLU A 391 14.82 -6.40 -6.97
CA GLU A 391 15.44 -7.71 -6.74
C GLU A 391 16.62 -7.67 -5.76
N LEU A 392 17.14 -6.48 -5.44
CA LEU A 392 18.21 -6.32 -4.46
C LEU A 392 17.74 -6.72 -3.05
N PRO A 393 18.58 -7.39 -2.23
CA PRO A 393 18.19 -7.86 -0.89
C PRO A 393 17.58 -6.78 0.02
N ARG A 394 18.07 -5.54 -0.06
CA ARG A 394 17.54 -4.39 0.72
C ARG A 394 16.09 -4.01 0.35
N ASN A 395 15.67 -4.32 -0.87
CA ASN A 395 14.37 -3.96 -1.45
C ASN A 395 13.45 -5.17 -1.65
N ILE A 396 13.89 -6.38 -1.30
CA ILE A 396 13.15 -7.61 -1.58
C ILE A 396 11.73 -7.60 -1.01
N LYS A 397 11.52 -6.95 0.14
CA LYS A 397 10.17 -6.73 0.71
C LYS A 397 9.24 -5.98 -0.25
N TYR A 398 9.76 -4.97 -0.97
CA TYR A 398 9.01 -4.20 -1.95
C TYR A 398 8.76 -5.00 -3.22
N TRP A 399 9.69 -5.84 -3.63
CA TRP A 399 9.44 -6.79 -4.71
C TRP A 399 8.23 -7.66 -4.40
N TYR A 400 8.18 -8.26 -3.20
CA TYR A 400 7.00 -9.01 -2.75
C TYR A 400 5.74 -8.14 -2.69
N SER A 401 5.83 -6.91 -2.15
CA SER A 401 4.69 -5.97 -2.17
C SER A 401 4.13 -5.76 -3.57
N VAL A 402 5.00 -5.56 -4.56
CA VAL A 402 4.62 -5.36 -5.97
C VAL A 402 3.95 -6.62 -6.54
N GLN A 403 4.44 -7.82 -6.20
CA GLN A 403 3.79 -9.05 -6.67
C GLN A 403 2.40 -9.26 -6.06
N LYS A 404 2.19 -8.81 -4.81
CA LYS A 404 0.98 -9.06 -4.01
C LYS A 404 -0.08 -7.96 -4.07
N LEU A 405 0.27 -6.74 -4.47
CA LEU A 405 -0.66 -5.60 -4.49
C LEU A 405 -0.94 -5.15 -5.94
N PRO A 406 -2.09 -5.54 -6.53
CA PRO A 406 -2.46 -5.12 -7.89
C PRO A 406 -2.45 -3.61 -8.09
N LEU A 407 -3.00 -2.84 -7.13
CA LEU A 407 -3.02 -1.37 -7.17
C LEU A 407 -1.62 -0.77 -7.24
N LEU A 408 -0.63 -1.38 -6.57
CA LEU A 408 0.76 -0.92 -6.62
C LEU A 408 1.37 -1.18 -8.00
N ARG A 409 1.09 -2.33 -8.63
CA ARG A 409 1.52 -2.60 -10.01
C ARG A 409 0.90 -1.63 -11.00
N GLU A 410 -0.38 -1.36 -10.84
CA GLU A 410 -1.10 -0.38 -11.66
C GLU A 410 -0.44 0.99 -11.51
N LEU A 411 -0.28 1.49 -10.28
CA LEU A 411 0.33 2.81 -10.05
C LEU A 411 1.77 2.90 -10.58
N ARG A 412 2.57 1.83 -10.45
CA ARG A 412 3.92 1.72 -11.04
C ARG A 412 3.89 1.82 -12.57
N SER A 413 2.90 1.21 -13.22
CA SER A 413 2.78 1.28 -14.67
C SER A 413 2.53 2.71 -15.15
N HIS A 414 1.79 3.50 -14.36
CA HIS A 414 1.53 4.91 -14.61
C HIS A 414 2.69 5.83 -14.20
N PHE A 415 3.68 5.37 -13.44
CA PHE A 415 4.80 6.22 -13.02
C PHE A 415 5.58 6.72 -14.25
N VAL A 416 5.80 8.03 -14.37
CA VAL A 416 6.53 8.64 -15.51
C VAL A 416 7.97 8.95 -15.13
N GLY A 417 8.17 9.49 -13.92
CA GLY A 417 9.46 9.93 -13.45
C GLY A 417 9.32 10.86 -12.25
N ARG A 418 10.45 11.36 -11.76
CA ARG A 418 10.49 12.27 -10.61
C ARG A 418 11.42 13.46 -10.85
N ALA A 419 11.10 14.59 -10.25
CA ALA A 419 11.96 15.78 -10.22
C ALA A 419 12.56 15.91 -8.82
N ILE A 420 13.88 15.80 -8.72
CA ILE A 420 14.62 15.93 -7.45
C ILE A 420 14.70 17.41 -7.07
N HIS A 421 14.51 17.68 -5.79
CA HIS A 421 14.61 19.02 -5.22
C HIS A 421 16.08 19.38 -4.97
N VAL A 422 16.67 20.15 -5.88
CA VAL A 422 18.06 20.64 -5.79
C VAL A 422 18.07 22.13 -5.44
N ASN A 423 17.48 22.96 -6.30
CA ASN A 423 17.12 24.34 -6.02
C ASN A 423 15.83 24.68 -6.80
N LYS A 424 15.19 25.80 -6.47
CA LYS A 424 13.88 26.17 -7.03
C LYS A 424 13.87 26.16 -8.57
N ALA A 425 14.86 26.79 -9.21
CA ALA A 425 14.90 26.91 -10.67
C ALA A 425 15.13 25.56 -11.37
N GLN A 426 16.07 24.77 -10.87
CA GLN A 426 16.37 23.44 -11.42
C GLN A 426 15.21 22.47 -11.21
N TRP A 427 14.59 22.48 -10.03
CA TRP A 427 13.41 21.68 -9.74
C TRP A 427 12.24 22.01 -10.68
N GLN A 428 11.90 23.30 -10.84
CA GLN A 428 10.83 23.73 -11.75
C GLN A 428 11.12 23.30 -13.21
N LYS A 429 12.38 23.43 -13.65
CA LYS A 429 12.82 22.95 -14.97
C LYS A 429 12.68 21.44 -15.09
N ALA A 430 13.04 20.68 -14.05
CA ALA A 430 12.91 19.23 -14.03
C ALA A 430 11.43 18.78 -14.10
N VAL A 431 10.53 19.39 -13.32
CA VAL A 431 9.08 19.12 -13.39
C VAL A 431 8.55 19.33 -14.80
N ARG A 432 8.85 20.49 -15.42
CA ARG A 432 8.44 20.77 -16.81
C ARG A 432 9.00 19.74 -17.79
N ALA A 433 10.26 19.36 -17.63
CA ALA A 433 10.88 18.36 -18.50
C ALA A 433 10.23 16.98 -18.38
N VAL A 434 9.80 16.56 -17.17
CA VAL A 434 9.06 15.29 -16.99
C VAL A 434 7.70 15.35 -17.69
N LEU A 435 6.97 16.47 -17.55
CA LEU A 435 5.68 16.68 -18.20
C LEU A 435 5.81 16.67 -19.74
N GLU A 436 6.80 17.37 -20.28
CA GLU A 436 7.08 17.37 -21.71
C GLU A 436 7.46 15.98 -22.23
N PHE A 437 8.29 15.25 -21.48
CA PHE A 437 8.64 13.88 -21.81
C PHE A 437 7.41 12.98 -21.89
N ASN A 438 6.47 13.14 -20.96
CA ASN A 438 5.25 12.32 -20.92
C ASN A 438 4.39 12.45 -22.19
N VAL A 439 4.34 13.66 -22.77
CA VAL A 439 3.59 13.94 -23.99
C VAL A 439 4.35 13.50 -25.24
N LYS A 440 5.68 13.62 -25.24
CA LYS A 440 6.53 13.28 -26.41
C LYS A 440 6.75 11.78 -26.56
N SER A 441 6.86 11.06 -25.44
CA SER A 441 7.04 9.61 -25.45
C SER A 441 5.77 8.89 -25.89
N LYS A 442 5.92 7.81 -26.67
CA LYS A 442 4.81 6.94 -27.08
C LYS A 442 4.78 5.60 -26.34
N ASP A 443 5.86 5.25 -25.66
CA ASP A 443 6.01 3.98 -24.95
C ASP A 443 5.73 4.18 -23.45
N ASP A 444 4.69 3.56 -22.90
CA ASP A 444 4.32 3.65 -21.47
C ASP A 444 5.41 3.09 -20.53
N ARG A 445 6.31 2.25 -21.03
CA ARG A 445 7.44 1.72 -20.25
C ARG A 445 8.58 2.73 -20.12
N ALA A 446 8.71 3.67 -21.05
CA ALA A 446 9.76 4.67 -21.00
C ALA A 446 9.56 5.61 -19.81
N LYS A 447 10.56 5.64 -18.91
CA LYS A 447 10.61 6.49 -17.73
C LYS A 447 11.60 7.64 -17.93
N TYR A 448 11.28 8.80 -17.38
CA TYR A 448 12.17 9.95 -17.40
C TYR A 448 13.32 9.73 -16.41
N THR A 449 14.54 9.66 -16.93
CA THR A 449 15.79 9.56 -16.16
C THR A 449 16.61 10.83 -16.39
N LYS A 450 16.80 11.65 -15.35
CA LYS A 450 17.78 12.74 -15.33
C LYS A 450 18.38 12.89 -13.95
#